data_AF-A0A5K0XPI8-F1
#
_entry.id   AF-A0A5K0XPI8-F1
#
_cell.length_a   1.000
_cell.length_b   1.000
_cell.length_c   1.000
_cell.angle_alpha   90.00
_cell.angle_beta   90.00
_cell.angle_gamma   90.00
#
_symmetry.space_group_name_H-M   'P 1'
#
loop_
_entity.id
_entity.type
_entity.pdbx_description
1 polymer ?
#
loop_
_entity_poly.entity_id
_entity_poly.type
_entity_poly.pdbx_seq_one_letter_code
_entity_poly.pdbx_strand_id
1 'polypeptide(L)' 'LSVFGASMSGACIGFLMHNRYEASIFMGDTGSLALGGALAAMASCTGMFFPLIISSVVFIAEVLSVLIQ' A
#
# COMPACT_ATOMS: atom_id res chain seq x y z
N LEU A 1 -6.40 -12.79 -8.92
CA LEU A 1 -5.73 -11.90 -7.92
C LEU A 1 -4.22 -11.90 -8.04
N SER A 2 -3.57 -13.05 -8.30
CA SER A 2 -2.11 -13.14 -8.47
C SER A 2 -1.54 -12.19 -9.53
N VAL A 3 -2.16 -12.10 -10.71
CA VAL A 3 -1.74 -11.18 -11.78
C VAL A 3 -1.85 -9.71 -11.35
N PHE A 4 -2.93 -9.35 -10.66
CA PHE A 4 -3.15 -8.00 -10.14
C PHE A 4 -2.13 -7.64 -9.05
N GLY A 5 -1.85 -8.56 -8.12
CA GLY A 5 -0.81 -8.40 -7.10
C GLY A 5 0.59 -8.28 -7.73
N ALA A 6 0.89 -9.08 -8.74
CA ALA A 6 2.16 -9.01 -9.46
C ALA A 6 2.32 -7.68 -10.23
N SER A 7 1.27 -7.19 -10.90
CA SER A 7 1.31 -5.89 -11.57
C SER A 7 1.45 -4.74 -10.58
N MET A 8 0.79 -4.80 -9.43
CA MET A 8 0.89 -3.79 -8.38
C MET A 8 2.30 -3.78 -7.78
N SER A 9 2.86 -4.95 -7.47
CA SER A 9 4.25 -5.07 -7.02
C SER A 9 5.24 -4.53 -8.07
N GLY A 10 5.04 -4.84 -9.35
CA GLY A 10 5.87 -4.31 -10.44
C GLY A 10 5.79 -2.78 -10.56
N ALA A 11 4.59 -2.21 -10.43
CA ALA A 11 4.39 -0.77 -10.43
C ALA A 11 5.08 -0.09 -9.23
N CYS A 12 4.98 -0.67 -8.03
CA CYS A 12 5.68 -0.15 -6.84
C CYS A 12 7.21 -0.19 -7.02
N ILE A 13 7.76 -1.28 -7.58
CA ILE A 13 9.21 -1.39 -7.84
C ILE A 13 9.66 -0.33 -8.87
N GLY A 14 8.90 -0.17 -9.96
CA GLY A 14 9.18 0.86 -10.96
C GLY A 14 9.07 2.28 -10.42
N PHE A 15 8.09 2.55 -9.55
CA PHE A 15 7.94 3.82 -8.86
C PHE A 15 9.11 4.10 -7.92
N LEU A 16 9.53 3.11 -7.13
CA LEU A 16 10.66 3.25 -6.20
C LEU A 16 11.95 3.67 -6.90
N MET A 17 12.21 3.18 -8.13
CA MET A 17 13.38 3.62 -8.90
C MET A 17 13.40 5.13 -9.18
N HIS A 18 12.24 5.77 -9.30
CA HIS A 18 12.09 7.21 -9.53
C HIS A 18 11.89 8.02 -8.25
N ASN A 19 11.53 7.36 -7.15
CA ASN A 19 11.26 7.97 -5.85
C ASN A 19 12.44 7.85 -4.86
N ARG A 20 13.55 7.18 -5.24
CA ARG A 20 14.80 7.16 -4.45
C ARG A 20 15.35 8.58 -4.25
N TYR A 21 16.25 8.73 -3.27
CA TYR A 21 16.83 10.01 -2.84
C TYR A 21 17.29 10.88 -4.04
N GLU A 22 16.93 12.17 -4.00
CA GLU A 22 16.54 13.03 -5.14
C GLU A 22 15.24 12.58 -5.83
N ALA A 23 14.13 12.61 -5.08
CA ALA A 23 12.82 12.17 -5.56
C ALA A 23 12.35 13.00 -6.75
N SER A 24 12.23 12.35 -7.90
CA SER A 24 11.75 12.98 -9.14
C SER A 24 10.23 12.92 -9.29
N ILE A 25 9.60 11.90 -8.69
CA ILE A 25 8.15 11.67 -8.73
C ILE A 25 7.66 11.37 -7.32
N PHE A 26 6.63 12.08 -6.87
CA PHE A 26 5.97 11.86 -5.58
C PHE A 26 4.68 11.08 -5.75
N MET A 27 4.39 10.20 -4.78
CA MET A 27 3.21 9.34 -4.83
C MET A 27 1.91 10.12 -4.58
N GLY A 28 1.96 11.05 -3.62
CA GLY A 28 0.81 11.82 -3.14
C GLY A 28 -0.32 10.97 -2.58
N ASP A 29 -1.44 11.62 -2.30
CA ASP A 29 -2.64 10.98 -1.76
C ASP A 29 -3.30 10.05 -2.78
N THR A 30 -3.24 10.40 -4.07
CA THR A 30 -3.82 9.58 -5.13
C THR A 30 -3.20 8.19 -5.18
N GLY A 31 -1.87 8.10 -5.10
CA GLY A 31 -1.18 6.82 -5.11
C GLY A 31 -1.34 6.03 -3.80
N SER A 32 -1.25 6.72 -2.66
CA SER A 32 -1.34 6.06 -1.34
C SER A 32 -2.74 5.50 -1.07
N LEU A 33 -3.81 6.26 -1.33
CA LEU A 33 -5.19 5.77 -1.19
C LEU A 33 -5.50 4.64 -2.18
N ALA A 34 -4.97 4.71 -3.41
CA ALA A 34 -5.16 3.66 -4.40
C ALA A 34 -4.52 2.34 -3.96
N LEU A 35 -3.29 2.35 -3.43
CA LEU A 35 -2.64 1.13 -2.92
C LEU A 35 -3.36 0.56 -1.69
N GLY A 36 -3.79 1.41 -0.77
CA GLY A 36 -4.56 0.99 0.41
C GLY A 36 -5.89 0.34 0.02
N GLY A 37 -6.63 0.96 -0.90
CA GLY A 37 -7.88 0.42 -1.44
C GLY A 37 -7.67 -0.89 -2.20
N ALA A 38 -6.59 -1.00 -2.99
CA ALA A 38 -6.25 -2.23 -3.71
C ALA A 38 -5.93 -3.39 -2.76
N LEU A 39 -5.18 -3.16 -1.67
CA LEU A 39 -4.91 -4.16 -0.64
C LEU A 39 -6.19 -4.60 0.08
N ALA A 40 -7.05 -3.65 0.46
CA ALA A 40 -8.33 -3.94 1.09
C ALA A 40 -9.27 -4.75 0.18
N ALA A 41 -9.35 -4.40 -1.10
CA ALA A 41 -10.11 -5.14 -2.10
C ALA A 41 -9.57 -6.57 -2.27
N MET A 42 -8.24 -6.72 -2.33
CA MET A 42 -7.61 -8.04 -2.44
C MET A 42 -7.91 -8.97 -1.26
N ALA A 43 -7.83 -8.46 -0.03
CA ALA A 43 -8.17 -9.24 1.17
C ALA A 43 -9.65 -9.58 1.24
N SER A 44 -10.52 -8.64 0.84
CA SER A 44 -11.97 -8.86 0.79
C SER A 44 -12.35 -9.94 -0.22
N CYS A 45 -11.71 -9.95 -1.40
CA CYS A 45 -11.96 -10.96 -2.43
C CYS A 45 -11.40 -12.35 -2.09
N THR A 46 -10.32 -12.45 -1.30
CA THR A 46 -9.74 -13.73 -0.87
C THR A 46 -10.35 -14.28 0.41
N GLY A 47 -11.07 -13.46 1.17
CA GLY A 47 -11.58 -13.80 2.51
C GLY A 47 -10.46 -13.98 3.53
N MET A 48 -9.21 -13.67 3.18
CA MET A 48 -8.03 -13.82 4.04
C MET A 48 -7.66 -12.47 4.63
N PHE A 49 -8.22 -12.16 5.81
CA PHE A 49 -7.95 -10.91 6.52
C PHE A 49 -6.65 -10.93 7.32
N PHE A 50 -6.21 -12.11 7.76
CA PHE A 50 -4.99 -12.28 8.54
C PHE A 50 -3.73 -11.69 7.88
N PRO A 51 -3.43 -11.96 6.59
CA PRO A 51 -2.27 -11.35 5.93
C PRO A 51 -2.38 -9.83 5.80
N LEU A 52 -3.59 -9.27 5.63
CA LEU A 52 -3.80 -7.83 5.56
C LEU A 52 -3.45 -7.16 6.89
N ILE A 53 -3.85 -7.75 8.03
CA ILE A 53 -3.52 -7.21 9.35
C ILE A 53 -2.00 -7.14 9.53
N ILE A 54 -1.28 -8.20 9.15
CA ILE A 54 0.19 -8.25 9.28
C ILE A 54 0.86 -7.21 8.38
N SER A 55 0.43 -7.09 7.12
CA SER A 55 1.02 -6.11 6.20
C SER A 55 0.71 -4.67 6.60
N SER A 56 -0.41 -4.45 7.29
CA SER A 56 -0.93 -3.11 7.58
C SER A 56 -0.59 -2.60 8.98
N VAL A 57 0.23 -3.31 9.76
CA VAL A 57 0.57 -2.91 11.15
C VAL A 57 1.12 -1.48 11.21
N VAL A 58 2.01 -1.12 10.28
CA VAL A 58 2.60 0.24 10.24
C VAL A 58 1.53 1.30 9.92
N PHE A 59 0.64 1.03 8.97
CA PHE A 59 -0.46 1.94 8.63
C PHE A 59 -1.43 2.13 9.81
N ILE A 60 -1.73 1.06 10.55
CA ILE A 60 -2.57 1.12 11.74
C ILE A 60 -1.90 1.95 12.83
N ALA A 61 -0.58 1.76 13.04
CA ALA A 61 0.18 2.53 14.01
C ALA A 61 0.23 4.03 13.67
N GLU A 62 0.34 4.37 12.38
CA GLU A 62 0.35 5.75 11.90
C GLU A 62 -0.99 6.46 12.20
N VAL A 63 -2.10 5.83 11.85
CA VAL A 63 -3.45 6.34 12.18
C VAL A 63 -3.66 6.41 13.69
N LEU A 64 -3.21 5.41 14.44
CA LEU A 64 -3.33 5.40 15.89
C LEU A 64 -2.53 6.54 16.52
N SER A 65 -1.35 6.86 15.99
CA SER A 65 -0.54 7.99 16.44
C SER A 65 -1.30 9.30 16.26
N VAL A 66 -1.97 9.50 15.12
CA VAL A 66 -2.77 10.71 14.86
C VAL A 66 -4.00 10.79 15.78
N LEU A 67 -4.58 9.66 16.18
CA LEU A 67 -5.70 9.63 17.12
C LEU A 67 -5.28 9.97 18.56
N ILE A 68 -4.03 9.67 18.93
CA ILE A 68 -3.48 9.92 20.27
C ILE A 68 -2.89 11.32 20.38
N GLN A 69 -2.29 11.83 19.30
CA GLN A 69 -1.71 13.17 19.19
C GLN A 69 -2.79 14.26 19.23
#